data_AF-A0A380C1H5-F1
#
_entry.id   AF-A0A380C1H5-F1
#
_cell.length_a   1.000
_cell.length_b   1.000
_cell.length_c   1.000
_cell.angle_alpha   90.00
_cell.angle_beta   90.00
_cell.angle_gamma   90.00
#
_symmetry.space_group_name_H-M   'P 1'
#
loop_
_entity.id
_entity.type
_entity.pdbx_description
1 polymer ?
#
loop_
_entity_poly.entity_id
_entity_poly.type
_entity_poly.pdbx_seq_one_letter_code
_entity_poly.pdbx_strand_id
1 'polypeptide(L)' 'MELSYLLNLFISVFFIAVGLMARYSVHDGWSALKKYWFYFIVIGVISLLYDFYKYFYLGLPPE' A
#
# COMPACT_ATOMS: atom_id res chain seq x y z
N MET A 1 -7.21 12.92 14.87
CA MET A 1 -6.70 11.87 13.98
C MET A 1 -5.21 11.83 14.20
N GLU A 2 -4.66 10.74 14.74
CA GLU A 2 -3.24 10.68 15.10
C GLU A 2 -2.35 10.73 13.85
N LEU A 3 -1.19 11.38 13.96
CA LEU A 3 -0.22 11.51 12.86
C LEU A 3 0.23 10.14 12.33
N SER A 4 0.35 9.16 13.23
CA SER A 4 0.69 7.76 12.92
C SER A 4 -0.32 7.10 11.97
N TYR A 5 -1.61 7.43 12.11
CA TYR A 5 -2.66 6.93 11.20
C TYR A 5 -2.47 7.44 9.78
N LEU A 6 -2.23 8.76 9.65
CA LEU A 6 -2.02 9.39 8.35
C LEU A 6 -0.77 8.83 7.66
N LEU A 7 0.29 8.53 8.42
CA LEU A 7 1.49 7.89 7.92
C LEU A 7 1.21 6.47 7.41
N ASN A 8 0.53 5.62 8.18
CA ASN A 8 0.21 4.25 7.76
C ASN A 8 -0.69 4.22 6.51
N LEU A 9 -1.69 5.10 6.47
CA LEU A 9 -2.57 5.22 5.31
C LEU A 9 -1.80 5.72 4.08
N PHE A 10 -0.88 6.68 4.26
CA PHE A 10 -0.01 7.15 3.19
C PHE A 10 0.93 6.05 2.68
N ILE A 11 1.51 5.25 3.58
CA ILE A 11 2.36 4.11 3.23
C ILE A 11 1.57 3.08 2.41
N SER A 12 0.38 2.69 2.86
CA SER A 12 -0.49 1.74 2.15
C SER A 12 -0.84 2.22 0.74
N VAL A 13 -1.20 3.51 0.59
CA VAL A 13 -1.48 4.12 -0.72
C VAL A 13 -0.20 4.21 -1.58
N PHE A 14 0.95 4.51 -0.97
CA PHE A 14 2.23 4.56 -1.66
C PHE A 14 2.62 3.19 -2.23
N PHE A 15 2.42 2.10 -1.48
CA PHE A 15 2.66 0.74 -1.97
C PHE A 15 1.80 0.38 -3.19
N ILE A 16 0.52 0.78 -3.18
CA ILE A 16 -0.38 0.60 -4.34
C ILE A 16 0.11 1.42 -5.53
N ALA A 17 0.48 2.68 -5.31
CA ALA A 17 1.00 3.57 -6.34
C ALA A 17 2.30 3.03 -6.97
N VAL A 18 3.23 2.53 -6.16
CA VAL A 18 4.47 1.88 -6.62
C VAL A 18 4.17 0.65 -7.45
N GLY A 19 3.22 -0.20 -7.02
CA GLY A 19 2.79 -1.36 -7.80
C GLY A 19 2.19 -0.98 -9.17
N LEU A 20 1.36 0.07 -9.21
CA LEU A 20 0.80 0.58 -10.47
C LEU A 20 1.87 1.20 -11.37
N MET A 21 2.77 2.03 -10.83
CA MET A 21 3.90 2.59 -11.57
C MET A 21 4.82 1.50 -12.12
N ALA A 22 5.09 0.45 -11.33
CA ALA A 22 5.86 -0.70 -11.78
C ALA A 22 5.21 -1.36 -13.01
N ARG A 23 3.89 -1.58 -12.97
CA ARG A 23 3.12 -2.16 -14.09
C ARG A 23 3.20 -1.31 -15.36
N TYR A 24 3.02 0.00 -15.24
CA TYR A 24 2.93 0.92 -16.38
C TYR A 24 4.26 1.57 -16.78
N SER A 25 5.37 1.20 -16.14
CA SER A 25 6.67 1.77 -16.50
C SER A 25 7.06 1.40 -17.94
N VAL A 26 7.22 2.41 -18.80
CA VAL A 26 7.45 2.23 -20.25
C VAL A 26 8.95 2.10 -20.57
N HIS A 27 9.84 2.33 -19.59
CA HIS A 27 11.30 2.24 -19.78
C HIS A 27 11.88 0.90 -19.27
N ASP A 28 12.53 0.18 -20.19
CA ASP A 28 12.93 -1.23 -20.16
C ASP A 28 14.02 -1.67 -19.16
N GLY A 29 14.26 -0.95 -18.06
CA GLY A 29 15.24 -1.36 -17.04
C GLY A 29 14.67 -2.14 -15.86
N TRP A 30 13.36 -2.02 -15.59
CA TRP A 30 12.72 -2.48 -14.36
C TRP A 30 11.91 -3.78 -14.52
N SER A 31 12.40 -4.69 -15.36
CA SER A 31 11.77 -6.00 -15.61
C SER A 31 11.48 -6.78 -14.33
N ALA A 32 12.41 -6.77 -13.35
CA ALA A 32 12.21 -7.46 -12.08
C ALA A 32 11.03 -6.89 -11.29
N LEU A 33 10.94 -5.56 -11.13
CA LEU A 33 9.84 -4.90 -10.40
C LEU A 33 8.49 -5.07 -11.13
N LYS A 34 8.50 -5.09 -12.47
CA LYS A 34 7.35 -5.46 -13.30
C LYS A 34 6.86 -6.88 -13.09
N LYS A 35 7.66 -7.81 -12.58
CA LYS A 35 7.20 -9.16 -12.21
C LYS A 35 6.49 -9.16 -10.86
N TYR A 36 6.94 -8.29 -9.95
CA TYR A 36 6.44 -8.22 -8.58
C TYR A 36 5.35 -7.17 -8.35
N TRP A 37 4.97 -6.39 -9.37
CA TRP A 37 3.93 -5.34 -9.29
C TRP A 37 2.65 -5.80 -8.57
N PHE A 38 2.20 -7.02 -8.85
CA PHE A 38 1.00 -7.60 -8.24
C PHE A 38 1.15 -7.77 -6.73
N TYR A 39 2.33 -8.19 -6.25
CA TYR A 39 2.61 -8.31 -4.82
C TYR A 39 2.58 -6.95 -4.12
N PHE A 40 3.12 -5.91 -4.75
CA PHE A 40 3.06 -4.54 -4.20
C PHE A 40 1.61 -4.05 -4.06
N ILE A 41 0.77 -4.29 -5.06
CA ILE A 41 -0.66 -3.92 -5.01
C ILE A 41 -1.38 -4.74 -3.94
N VAL A 42 -1.19 -6.05 -3.90
CA VAL A 42 -1.86 -6.93 -2.93
C VAL A 42 -1.47 -6.57 -1.50
N ILE A 43 -0.18 -6.35 -1.23
CA ILE A 43 0.28 -5.94 0.10
C ILE A 43 -0.33 -4.59 0.48
N GLY A 44 -0.28 -3.59 -0.40
CA GLY A 44 -0.86 -2.28 -0.12
C GLY A 44 -2.37 -2.33 0.12
N VAL A 45 -3.11 -3.15 -0.63
CA VAL A 45 -4.56 -3.35 -0.41
C VAL A 45 -4.83 -4.08 0.90
N ILE A 46 -4.08 -5.12 1.22
CA ILE A 46 -4.24 -5.86 2.49
C ILE A 46 -3.94 -4.94 3.68
N SER A 47 -2.85 -4.17 3.63
CA SER A 47 -2.53 -3.18 4.68
C SER A 47 -3.62 -2.14 4.84
N LEU A 48 -4.15 -1.62 3.73
CA LEU A 48 -5.26 -0.66 3.77
C LEU A 48 -6.53 -1.27 4.39
N LEU A 49 -6.86 -2.50 4.02
CA LEU A 49 -8.01 -3.23 4.60
C LEU A 49 -7.80 -3.52 6.10
N TYR A 50 -6.57 -3.85 6.50
CA TYR A 50 -6.22 -4.09 7.89
C TYR A 50 -6.35 -2.82 8.73
N ASP A 51 -5.81 -1.69 8.25
CA ASP A 51 -5.94 -0.39 8.90
C ASP A 51 -7.42 0.02 9.01
N PHE A 52 -8.20 -0.24 7.96
CA PHE A 52 -9.65 0.03 7.96
C PHE A 52 -10.39 -0.86 8.96
N TYR A 53 -10.09 -2.16 9.01
CA TYR A 53 -10.69 -3.08 9.97
C TYR A 53 -10.33 -2.72 11.41
N LYS A 54 -9.07 -2.40 11.68
CA LYS A 54 -8.59 -1.99 13.01
C LYS A 54 -9.28 -0.70 13.47
N TYR A 55 -9.43 0.27 12.57
CA TYR A 55 -10.05 1.56 12.89
C TYR A 55 -11.58 1.45 13.08
N PHE A 56 -12.30 0.84 12.14
CA PHE A 56 -13.76 0.82 12.15
C PHE A 56 -14.36 -0.27 13.02
N TYR A 57 -13.69 -1.42 13.14
CA TYR A 57 -14.27 -2.60 13.78
C TYR A 57 -13.73 -2.83 15.19
N LEU A 58 -12.44 -2.59 15.40
CA LEU A 58 -11.79 -2.77 16.70
C LEU A 58 -11.71 -1.48 17.53
N GLY A 59 -11.85 -0.30 16.90
CA GLY A 59 -11.72 0.99 17.59
C GLY A 59 -10.35 1.22 18.24
N LEU A 60 -9.34 0.43 17.84
CA LEU A 60 -8.00 0.50 18.41
C LEU A 60 -7.19 1.58 17.68
N PRO A 61 -6.50 2.47 18.41
CA PRO A 61 -5.61 3.43 17.79
C PRO A 61 -4.49 2.70 17.01
N PRO A 62 -4.05 3.26 15.88
CA PRO A 62 -2.86 2.77 15.19
C PRO A 62 -1.65 3.08 16.07
N GLU A 63 -0.91 2.04 16.48
CA GLU A 63 0.35 2.15 17.21
C GLU A 63 1.49 2.55 16.26
#